data_AF-A0A6V7K871-F1
#
_entry.id   AF-A0A6V7K871-F1
#
_cell.length_a   1.000
_cell.length_b   1.000
_cell.length_c   1.000
_cell.angle_alpha   90.00
_cell.angle_beta   90.00
_cell.angle_gamma   90.00
#
_symmetry.space_group_name_H-M   'P 1'
#
loop_
_entity.id
_entity.type
_entity.pdbx_description
1 polymer ?
#
loop_
_entity_poly.entity_id
_entity_poly.type
_entity_poly.pdbx_seq_one_letter_code
_entity_poly.pdbx_strand_id
1 'polypeptide(L)' 'IRRMMYGFGDSSEPLIESATIINDVVQSQMRNIVHEACKVADQRQSQIVEEQDFLFLLRHDKVKLNRLLNYL' A
#
# COMPACT_ATOMS: atom_id res chain seq x y z
N ILE A 1 -3.39 12.58 -4.08
CA ILE A 1 -2.83 12.63 -2.70
C ILE A 1 -3.52 13.63 -1.78
N ARG A 2 -3.77 14.90 -2.20
CA ARG A 2 -4.36 15.97 -1.37
C ARG A 2 -5.65 15.60 -0.62
N ARG A 3 -6.64 14.98 -1.28
CA ARG A 3 -7.88 14.53 -0.60
C ARG A 3 -7.64 13.44 0.45
N MET A 4 -6.69 12.54 0.21
CA MET A 4 -6.31 11.55 1.21
C MET A 4 -5.63 12.23 2.39
N MET A 5 -4.72 13.18 2.14
CA MET A 5 -4.06 13.97 3.19
C MET A 5 -5.09 14.68 4.08
N TYR A 6 -6.07 15.37 3.49
CA TYR A 6 -7.19 15.97 4.24
C TYR A 6 -7.98 14.93 5.04
N GLY A 7 -8.31 13.78 4.44
CA GLY A 7 -8.98 12.68 5.14
C GLY A 7 -8.18 12.09 6.30
N PHE A 8 -6.85 12.23 6.29
CA PHE A 8 -5.95 11.86 7.39
C PHE A 8 -5.67 13.02 8.36
N GLY A 9 -6.35 14.16 8.22
CA GLY A 9 -6.29 15.29 9.15
C GLY A 9 -5.36 16.43 8.74
N ASP A 10 -4.83 16.42 7.52
CA ASP A 10 -4.08 17.57 6.97
C ASP A 10 -5.04 18.72 6.56
N SER A 11 -4.48 19.83 6.06
CA SER A 11 -5.22 20.95 5.47
C SER A 11 -6.09 20.52 4.28
N SER A 12 -7.23 21.19 4.08
CA SER A 12 -8.08 21.02 2.87
C SER A 12 -7.35 21.47 1.60
N GLU A 13 -6.42 22.41 1.75
CA GLU A 13 -5.50 22.86 0.72
C GLU A 13 -4.06 22.71 1.21
N PRO A 14 -3.47 21.49 1.14
CA PRO A 14 -2.10 21.29 1.54
C PRO A 14 -1.14 21.92 0.51
N LEU A 15 0.03 22.34 0.99
CA LEU A 15 1.11 22.89 0.18
C LEU A 15 1.53 21.91 -0.93
N ILE A 16 1.83 22.44 -2.11
CA ILE A 16 2.14 21.63 -3.31
C ILE A 16 3.43 20.84 -3.08
N GLU A 17 4.43 21.46 -2.46
CA GLU A 17 5.73 20.89 -2.14
C GLU A 17 5.58 19.69 -1.20
N SER A 18 4.79 19.82 -0.13
CA SER A 18 4.48 18.73 0.80
C SER A 18 3.74 17.58 0.10
N ALA A 19 2.70 17.91 -0.67
CA ALA A 19 1.94 16.91 -1.42
C ALA A 19 2.81 16.14 -2.42
N THR A 20 3.80 16.81 -3.03
CA THR A 20 4.75 16.20 -3.95
C THR A 20 5.66 15.20 -3.24
N ILE A 21 6.26 15.61 -2.11
CA ILE A 21 7.11 14.72 -1.31
C ILE A 21 6.33 13.50 -0.81
N ILE A 22 5.12 13.70 -0.28
CA ILE A 22 4.29 12.59 0.20
C ILE A 22 3.94 11.65 -0.96
N ASN A 23 3.64 12.19 -2.14
CA ASN A 23 3.37 11.38 -3.32
C ASN A 23 4.58 10.51 -3.68
N ASP A 24 5.79 11.05 -3.65
CA ASP A 24 7.01 10.32 -3.98
C ASP A 24 7.31 9.21 -2.96
N VAL A 25 7.11 9.50 -1.67
CA VAL A 25 7.24 8.50 -0.59
C VAL A 25 6.24 7.36 -0.78
N VAL A 26 4.96 7.69 -1.00
CA VAL A 26 3.90 6.69 -1.22
C VAL A 26 4.21 5.86 -2.47
N GLN A 27 4.67 6.49 -3.55
CA GLN A 27 5.02 5.80 -4.79
C GLN A 27 6.20 4.83 -4.59
N SER A 28 7.22 5.23 -3.83
CA SER A 28 8.33 4.35 -3.44
C SER A 28 7.84 3.15 -2.61
N GLN A 29 6.98 3.39 -1.62
CA GLN A 29 6.42 2.32 -0.79
C GLN A 29 5.56 1.35 -1.61
N MET A 30 4.72 1.84 -2.51
CA MET A 30 3.90 0.99 -3.39
C MET A 30 4.76 0.08 -4.27
N ARG A 31 5.85 0.61 -4.86
CA ARG A 31 6.80 -0.21 -5.61
C ARG A 31 7.41 -1.33 -4.77
N ASN A 32 7.80 -1.02 -3.54
CA ASN A 32 8.37 -2.02 -2.63
C ASN A 32 7.35 -3.10 -2.28
N ILE A 33 6.09 -2.74 -2.00
CA ILE A 33 5.03 -3.72 -1.70
C ILE A 33 4.80 -4.67 -2.89
N VAL A 34 4.73 -4.15 -4.11
CA VAL A 34 4.57 -4.99 -5.31
C VAL A 34 5.78 -5.88 -5.52
N HIS A 35 6.99 -5.35 -5.33
CA HIS A 35 8.21 -6.15 -5.45
C HIS A 35 8.26 -7.31 -4.45
N GLU A 36 7.88 -7.09 -3.20
CA GLU A 36 7.78 -8.17 -2.21
C GLU A 36 6.65 -9.15 -2.54
N ALA A 37 5.52 -8.69 -3.09
CA ALA A 37 4.44 -9.58 -3.53
C ALA A 37 4.88 -10.49 -4.69
N CYS A 38 5.67 -9.96 -5.64
CA CYS A 38 6.29 -10.77 -6.69
C CYS A 38 7.19 -11.87 -6.11
N LYS A 39 8.02 -11.56 -5.10
CA LYS A 39 8.86 -12.57 -4.44
C LYS A 39 8.03 -13.68 -3.80
N VAL A 40 6.88 -13.34 -3.21
CA VAL A 40 5.96 -14.33 -2.63
C VAL A 40 5.33 -15.19 -3.72
N ALA A 41 4.90 -14.59 -4.85
CA ALA A 41 4.39 -15.33 -6.01
C ALA A 41 5.45 -16.28 -6.58
N ASP A 42 6.70 -15.83 -6.69
CA ASP A 42 7.84 -16.64 -7.14
C ASP A 42 8.10 -17.82 -6.19
N GLN A 43 8.02 -17.60 -4.86
CA GLN A 43 8.13 -18.68 -3.86
C GLN A 43 7.01 -19.72 -3.98
N ARG A 44 5.81 -19.30 -4.43
CA ARG A 44 4.68 -20.16 -4.78
C ARG A 44 4.81 -20.81 -6.16
N GLN A 45 5.90 -20.54 -6.88
CA GLN A 45 6.15 -21.01 -8.25
C GLN A 45 5.13 -20.47 -9.26
N SER A 46 4.56 -19.30 -8.98
CA SER A 46 3.66 -18.58 -9.89
C SER A 46 4.38 -17.38 -10.50
N GLN A 47 4.12 -17.11 -11.78
CA GLN A 47 4.57 -15.89 -12.46
C GLN A 47 3.53 -14.77 -12.39
N ILE A 48 2.35 -15.06 -11.83
CA ILE A 48 1.25 -14.12 -11.66
C ILE A 48 1.12 -13.82 -10.18
N VAL A 49 1.17 -12.53 -9.86
CA VAL A 49 0.87 -12.01 -8.51
C VAL A 49 -0.64 -12.02 -8.32
N GLU A 50 -1.08 -12.64 -7.23
CA GLU A 50 -2.47 -12.78 -6.85
C GLU A 50 -2.74 -12.07 -5.52
N GLU A 51 -4.02 -11.87 -5.17
CA GLU A 51 -4.42 -11.19 -3.92
C GLU A 51 -3.82 -11.84 -2.67
N GLN A 52 -3.72 -13.18 -2.66
CA GLN A 52 -3.14 -13.95 -1.57
C GLN A 52 -1.67 -13.58 -1.27
N ASP A 53 -0.92 -13.15 -2.28
CA ASP A 53 0.48 -12.76 -2.11
C ASP A 53 0.56 -11.45 -1.29
N PHE A 54 -0.38 -10.52 -1.50
CA PHE A 54 -0.50 -9.30 -0.70
C PHE A 54 -1.05 -9.58 0.71
N LEU A 55 -2.03 -10.47 0.85
CA LEU A 55 -2.55 -10.90 2.15
C LEU A 55 -1.43 -11.53 3.00
N PHE A 56 -0.55 -12.31 2.37
CA PHE A 56 0.59 -12.93 3.04
C PHE A 56 1.59 -11.89 3.57
N LEU A 57 1.84 -10.80 2.83
CA LEU A 57 2.70 -9.71 3.32
C LEU A 57 2.13 -9.05 4.59
N LEU A 58 0.80 -8.92 4.67
CA LEU A 58 0.09 -8.29 5.80
C LEU A 58 -0.13 -9.22 7.01
N ARG A 59 0.27 -10.50 6.93
CA ARG A 59 -0.04 -11.54 7.94
C ARG A 59 0.32 -11.21 9.39
N HIS A 60 1.31 -10.35 9.61
CA HIS A 60 1.76 -9.98 10.96
C HIS A 60 0.90 -8.88 11.58
N ASP A 61 0.19 -8.09 10.79
CA ASP A 61 -0.70 -7.02 11.25
C ASP A 61 -2.16 -7.46 11.09
N LYS A 62 -2.64 -8.18 12.11
CA LYS A 62 -4.00 -8.75 12.12
C LYS A 62 -5.09 -7.67 11.98
N VAL A 63 -4.85 -6.45 12.48
CA VAL A 63 -5.82 -5.36 12.40
C VAL A 63 -5.90 -4.83 10.96
N LYS A 64 -4.76 -4.56 10.32
CA LYS A 64 -4.75 -4.12 8.91
C LYS A 64 -5.26 -5.20 7.97
N LEU A 65 -4.89 -6.46 8.21
CA LEU A 65 -5.37 -7.58 7.42
C LEU A 65 -6.89 -7.71 7.52
N ASN A 66 -7.45 -7.66 8.73
CA ASN A 66 -8.91 -7.70 8.91
C ASN A 66 -9.58 -6.50 8.25
N ARG A 67 -9.02 -5.28 8.38
CA ARG A 67 -9.55 -4.10 7.68
C ARG A 67 -9.60 -4.33 6.17
N LEU A 68 -8.51 -4.82 5.56
CA LEU A 68 -8.47 -5.10 4.13
C LEU A 68 -9.55 -6.11 3.72
N LEU A 69 -9.69 -7.23 4.45
CA LEU A 69 -10.68 -8.26 4.16
C LEU A 69 -12.13 -7.76 4.28
N ASN A 70 -12.41 -6.77 5.12
CA ASN A 70 -13.76 -6.19 5.24
C ASN A 70 -14.11 -5.23 4.09
N TYR A 71 -13.13 -4.79 3.30
CA TYR A 71 -13.34 -3.88 2.17
C TYR A 71 -13.27 -4.58 0.80
N LEU A 72 -12.87 -5.85 0.76
CA LEU A 72 -12.92 -6.73 -0.42
C LEU A 72 -14.27 -7.46 -0.46
#